data_AF-A0A4Q5WNC2-F1
#
_entry.id   AF-A0A4Q5WNC2-F1
#
_cell.length_a   1.000
_cell.length_b   1.000
_cell.length_c   1.000
_cell.angle_alpha   90.00
_cell.angle_beta   90.00
_cell.angle_gamma   90.00
#
_symmetry.space_group_name_H-M   'P 1'
#
loop_
_entity.id
_entity.type
_entity.pdbx_description
1 polymer ?
#
loop_
_entity_poly.entity_id
_entity_poly.type
_entity_poly.pdbx_seq_one_letter_code
_entity_poly.pdbx_strand_id
1 'polypeptide(L)'
;MADTLNDTPFIPQTVTPPEKPLGMVRGLMQMIANPLHVWPRAMYENPYHGVRWIGRTFHYFRRPEHMKAVFLDHPDIFRKSQFQKKLVGPALGEGLLTSEGEHWKFQRRAASPAFRIDKLRELAPAFASSAEATVERMKAKAKAGPIDVMAEMQHATLDVIVETILGGADPNFGFDRIATTVEDYIQTMGKPDMLDMFGTPNWVPRPWGGKGRRAAEGLKQSAVNAIERRQKSGEVAFP
;
A
#
# COMPACT_ATOMS: atom_id res chain seq x y z
N MET A 1 -18.38 -4.42 -30.45
CA MET A 1 -17.19 -3.64 -30.06
C MET A 1 -16.12 -3.96 -31.10
N ALA A 2 -15.69 -2.96 -31.88
CA ALA A 2 -14.58 -3.17 -32.80
C ALA A 2 -13.33 -3.49 -31.97
N ASP A 3 -12.63 -4.56 -32.36
CA ASP A 3 -11.42 -5.04 -31.73
C ASP A 3 -10.33 -3.96 -31.86
N THR A 4 -10.02 -3.27 -30.77
CA THR A 4 -8.99 -2.20 -30.73
C THR A 4 -7.60 -2.76 -30.44
N LEU A 5 -7.45 -4.09 -30.46
CA LEU A 5 -6.16 -4.75 -30.37
C LEU A 5 -5.47 -4.64 -31.73
N ASN A 6 -4.72 -3.56 -31.94
CA ASN A 6 -3.78 -3.47 -33.06
C ASN A 6 -2.90 -4.74 -33.08
N ASP A 7 -2.65 -5.30 -34.26
CA ASP A 7 -1.77 -6.47 -34.50
C ASP A 7 -0.31 -6.28 -34.04
N THR A 8 0.03 -5.11 -33.49
CA THR A 8 1.34 -4.84 -32.92
C THR A 8 1.44 -5.52 -31.55
N PRO A 9 2.45 -6.37 -31.29
CA PRO A 9 2.63 -6.97 -29.97
C PRO A 9 2.77 -5.88 -28.91
N PHE A 10 1.96 -5.97 -27.85
CA PHE A 10 2.07 -5.07 -26.71
C PHE A 10 3.44 -5.24 -26.05
N ILE A 11 4.27 -4.21 -26.14
CA ILE A 11 5.55 -4.15 -25.42
C ILE A 11 5.30 -3.35 -24.14
N PRO A 12 5.38 -3.95 -22.95
CA PRO A 12 5.21 -3.21 -21.71
C PRO A 12 6.31 -2.14 -21.58
N GLN A 13 5.95 -1.00 -21.00
CA GLN A 13 6.91 0.07 -20.71
C GLN A 13 8.06 -0.50 -19.88
N THR A 14 9.29 -0.40 -20.38
CA THR A 14 10.49 -0.85 -19.69
C THR A 14 11.39 0.34 -19.40
N VAL A 15 12.04 0.30 -18.24
CA VAL A 15 13.06 1.27 -17.88
C VAL A 15 14.40 0.82 -18.45
N THR A 16 15.15 1.72 -19.05
CA THR A 16 16.55 1.46 -19.44
C THR A 16 17.43 1.67 -18.21
N PRO A 17 18.00 0.60 -17.62
CA PRO A 17 18.80 0.72 -16.42
C PRO A 17 20.16 1.36 -16.72
N PRO A 18 20.71 2.20 -15.83
CA PRO A 18 22.06 2.72 -15.99
C PRO A 18 23.09 1.58 -15.91
N GLU A 19 24.17 1.67 -16.70
CA GLU A 19 25.22 0.63 -16.69
C GLU A 19 26.00 0.59 -15.38
N LYS A 20 26.20 1.75 -14.77
CA LYS A 20 26.93 1.92 -13.50
C LYS A 20 26.04 2.61 -12.47
N PRO A 21 26.25 2.36 -11.16
CA PRO A 21 25.54 3.08 -10.12
C PRO A 21 25.66 4.59 -10.31
N LEU A 22 24.53 5.30 -10.21
CA LEU A 22 24.52 6.76 -10.29
C LEU A 22 25.30 7.36 -9.11
N GLY A 23 26.02 8.46 -9.34
CA GLY A 23 26.65 9.23 -8.26
C GLY A 23 25.61 9.75 -7.26
N MET A 24 26.01 9.99 -6.00
CA MET A 24 25.10 10.22 -4.87
C MET A 24 24.02 11.28 -5.12
N VAL A 25 24.38 12.45 -5.66
CA VAL A 25 23.44 13.56 -5.92
C VAL A 25 22.44 13.20 -7.03
N ARG A 26 22.94 12.66 -8.16
CA ARG A 26 22.11 12.25 -9.29
C ARG A 26 21.21 11.07 -8.92
N GLY A 27 21.73 10.10 -8.17
CA GLY A 27 20.97 8.98 -7.64
C GLY A 27 19.85 9.43 -6.72
N LEU A 28 20.07 10.45 -5.88
CA LEU A 28 19.04 11.01 -5.02
C LEU A 28 17.94 11.73 -5.83
N MET A 29 18.31 12.62 -6.75
CA MET A 29 17.32 13.31 -7.59
C MET A 29 16.50 12.31 -8.43
N GLN A 30 17.16 11.30 -9.00
CA GLN A 30 16.50 10.28 -9.80
C GLN A 30 15.62 9.37 -8.94
N MET A 31 16.00 9.06 -7.70
CA MET A 31 15.14 8.31 -6.78
C MET A 31 13.84 9.05 -6.46
N ILE A 32 13.89 10.38 -6.34
CA ILE A 32 12.69 11.19 -6.10
C ILE A 32 11.78 11.20 -7.34
N ALA A 33 12.38 11.34 -8.53
CA ALA A 33 11.62 11.41 -9.77
C ALA A 33 11.06 10.05 -10.20
N ASN A 34 11.89 9.00 -10.18
CA ASN A 34 11.51 7.63 -10.50
C ASN A 34 12.58 6.63 -9.98
N PRO A 35 12.29 5.91 -8.88
CA PRO A 35 13.21 4.95 -8.26
C PRO A 35 13.72 3.85 -9.21
N LEU A 36 12.92 3.49 -10.22
CA LEU A 36 13.27 2.42 -11.17
C LEU A 36 14.53 2.76 -11.99
N HIS A 37 14.82 4.04 -12.22
CA HIS A 37 16.01 4.47 -12.97
C HIS A 37 17.30 4.46 -12.16
N VAL A 38 17.23 4.20 -10.85
CA VAL A 38 18.41 4.17 -9.98
C VAL A 38 19.06 2.80 -9.94
N TRP A 39 18.31 1.75 -10.26
CA TRP A 39 18.83 0.38 -10.23
C TRP A 39 19.76 0.12 -11.42
N PRO A 40 21.06 -0.12 -11.18
CA PRO A 40 21.99 -0.40 -12.26
C PRO A 40 21.69 -1.75 -12.90
N ARG A 41 22.11 -1.91 -14.16
CA ARG A 41 22.00 -3.16 -14.93
C ARG A 41 22.45 -4.39 -14.14
N ALA A 42 23.50 -4.25 -13.34
CA ALA A 42 24.02 -5.28 -12.45
C ALA A 42 22.98 -5.87 -11.48
N MET A 43 21.98 -5.10 -11.03
CA MET A 43 20.89 -5.61 -10.19
C MET A 43 19.92 -6.52 -10.95
N TYR A 44 19.77 -6.29 -12.25
CA TYR A 44 18.90 -7.08 -13.13
C TYR A 44 19.59 -8.33 -13.67
N GLU A 45 20.92 -8.31 -13.82
CA GLU A 45 21.69 -9.37 -14.48
C GLU A 45 22.43 -10.29 -13.49
N ASN A 46 22.82 -9.79 -12.31
CA ASN A 46 23.56 -10.60 -11.33
C ASN A 46 22.63 -11.28 -10.31
N PRO A 47 22.89 -12.52 -9.89
CA PRO A 47 22.03 -13.24 -8.93
C PRO A 47 22.02 -12.57 -7.54
N TYR A 48 23.05 -11.79 -7.26
CA TYR A 48 23.23 -11.00 -6.05
C TYR A 48 23.95 -9.69 -6.40
N HIS A 49 23.54 -8.60 -5.76
CA HIS A 49 24.24 -7.32 -5.86
C HIS A 49 24.21 -6.57 -4.52
N GLY A 50 25.37 -6.16 -4.02
CA GLY A 50 25.50 -5.36 -2.81
C GLY A 50 25.81 -3.91 -3.13
N VAL A 51 25.04 -2.97 -2.59
CA VAL A 51 25.27 -1.53 -2.74
C VAL A 51 25.52 -0.92 -1.38
N ARG A 52 26.69 -0.32 -1.20
CA ARG A 52 26.97 0.49 -0.02
C ARG A 52 26.38 1.88 -0.21
N TRP A 53 25.51 2.28 0.69
CA TRP A 53 24.91 3.60 0.69
C TRP A 53 24.74 4.09 2.13
N ILE A 54 25.38 5.21 2.43
CA ILE A 54 25.25 5.96 3.70
C ILE A 54 25.51 5.06 4.92
N GLY A 55 26.70 4.46 4.95
CA GLY A 55 27.14 3.60 6.05
C GLY A 55 26.43 2.24 6.16
N ARG A 56 25.44 1.95 5.31
CA ARG A 56 24.73 0.67 5.25
C ARG A 56 25.01 -0.04 3.93
N THR A 57 24.85 -1.36 3.93
CA THR A 57 24.91 -2.17 2.70
C THR A 57 23.52 -2.72 2.40
N PHE A 58 23.01 -2.39 1.22
CA PHE A 58 21.77 -2.93 0.70
C PHE A 58 22.09 -4.15 -0.15
N HIS A 59 21.47 -5.27 0.18
CA HIS A 59 21.68 -6.54 -0.51
C HIS A 59 20.46 -6.86 -1.37
N TYR A 60 20.70 -7.01 -2.68
CA TYR A 60 19.69 -7.36 -3.66
C TYR A 60 19.86 -8.83 -4.04
N PHE A 61 18.77 -9.58 -4.00
CA PHE A 61 18.74 -11.01 -4.32
C PHE A 61 17.71 -11.27 -5.42
N ARG A 62 18.07 -12.11 -6.40
CA ARG A 62 17.13 -12.52 -7.47
C ARG A 62 16.81 -14.01 -7.48
N ARG A 63 17.59 -14.81 -6.79
CA ARG A 63 17.42 -16.27 -6.74
C ARG A 63 16.28 -16.65 -5.80
N PRO A 64 15.35 -17.54 -6.20
CA PRO A 64 14.25 -18.00 -5.34
C PRO A 64 14.71 -18.55 -4.00
N GLU A 65 15.87 -19.22 -3.97
CA GLU A 65 16.43 -19.80 -2.75
C GLU A 65 16.78 -18.71 -1.72
N HIS A 66 17.30 -17.57 -2.18
CA HIS A 66 17.59 -16.43 -1.31
C HIS A 66 16.30 -15.76 -0.81
N MET A 67 15.28 -15.63 -1.68
CA MET A 67 13.98 -15.10 -1.28
C MET A 67 13.31 -16.00 -0.24
N LYS A 68 13.36 -17.32 -0.42
CA LYS A 68 12.88 -18.30 0.54
C LYS A 68 13.62 -18.19 1.87
N ALA A 69 14.95 -18.07 1.84
CA ALA A 69 15.75 -17.88 3.05
C ALA A 69 15.33 -16.63 3.84
N VAL A 70 15.09 -15.51 3.16
CA VAL A 70 14.72 -14.23 3.77
C VAL A 70 13.27 -14.21 4.26
N PHE A 71 12.32 -14.72 3.47
CA PHE A 71 10.89 -14.59 3.77
C PHE A 71 10.31 -15.77 4.55
N LEU A 72 10.93 -16.95 4.53
CA LEU A 72 10.37 -18.18 5.11
C LEU A 72 11.31 -18.88 6.10
N ASP A 73 12.55 -19.14 5.72
CA ASP A 73 13.42 -20.04 6.52
C ASP A 73 14.05 -19.36 7.75
N HIS A 74 14.30 -18.05 7.68
CA HIS A 74 15.01 -17.32 8.75
C HIS A 74 14.32 -16.01 9.19
N PRO A 75 13.03 -16.05 9.59
CA PRO A 75 12.27 -14.86 9.99
C PRO A 75 12.81 -14.17 11.25
N ASP A 76 13.59 -14.89 12.07
CA ASP A 76 14.19 -14.33 13.29
C ASP A 76 15.48 -13.55 13.03
N ILE A 77 16.13 -13.82 11.90
CA ILE A 77 17.36 -13.15 11.46
C ILE A 77 17.01 -11.93 10.61
N PHE A 78 16.10 -12.11 9.64
CA PHE A 78 15.70 -11.04 8.72
C PHE A 78 14.50 -10.28 9.25
N ARG A 79 14.78 -9.15 9.91
CA ARG A 79 13.77 -8.24 10.45
C ARG A 79 13.29 -7.24 9.40
N LYS A 80 12.03 -6.77 9.55
CA LYS A 80 11.48 -5.73 8.68
C LYS A 80 12.29 -4.44 8.83
N SER A 81 12.51 -3.75 7.70
CA SER A 81 13.31 -2.53 7.69
C SER A 81 12.68 -1.44 8.56
N GLN A 82 13.51 -0.73 9.33
CA GLN A 82 13.08 0.46 10.07
C GLN A 82 12.52 1.54 9.15
N PHE A 83 13.01 1.63 7.91
CA PHE A 83 12.45 2.51 6.90
C PHE A 83 10.99 2.15 6.58
N GLN A 84 10.71 0.86 6.37
CA GLN A 84 9.35 0.38 6.14
C GLN A 84 8.44 0.69 7.34
N LYS A 85 8.91 0.43 8.57
CA LYS A 85 8.15 0.73 9.80
C LYS A 85 7.84 2.21 9.94
N LYS A 86 8.78 3.10 9.61
CA LYS A 86 8.55 4.55 9.61
C LYS A 86 7.57 5.01 8.52
N LEU A 87 7.57 4.32 7.38
CA LEU A 87 6.69 4.64 6.26
C LEU A 87 5.21 4.34 6.58
N VAL A 88 4.92 3.15 7.11
CA VAL A 88 3.53 2.71 7.34
C VAL A 88 3.08 2.82 8.81
N GLY A 89 4.02 2.92 9.74
CA GLY A 89 3.75 2.98 11.19
C GLY A 89 2.88 4.16 11.65
N PRO A 90 2.94 5.37 11.05
CA PRO A 90 2.06 6.45 11.44
C PRO A 90 0.57 6.07 11.40
N ALA A 91 0.11 5.38 10.34
CA ALA A 91 -1.28 4.92 10.22
C ALA A 91 -1.54 3.62 10.97
N LEU A 92 -0.61 2.66 10.89
CA LEU A 92 -0.88 1.29 11.34
C LEU A 92 -0.38 0.96 12.74
N GLY A 93 0.40 1.85 13.36
CA GLY A 93 1.01 1.61 14.67
C GLY A 93 1.85 0.32 14.67
N GLU A 94 1.68 -0.50 15.70
CA GLU A 94 2.24 -1.86 15.79
C GLU A 94 1.33 -2.93 15.14
N GLY A 95 0.69 -2.63 14.01
CA GLY A 95 -0.16 -3.58 13.28
C GLY A 95 0.61 -4.66 12.48
N LEU A 96 -0.12 -5.51 11.75
CA LEU A 96 0.41 -6.66 11.00
C LEU A 96 1.57 -6.33 10.03
N LEU A 97 1.58 -5.11 9.47
CA LEU A 97 2.64 -4.68 8.55
C LEU A 97 3.92 -4.27 9.28
N THR A 98 3.85 -3.86 10.55
CA THR A 98 4.99 -3.33 11.33
C THR A 98 5.46 -4.26 12.45
N SER A 99 4.55 -5.06 13.01
CA SER A 99 4.83 -6.03 14.07
C SER A 99 5.63 -7.23 13.56
N GLU A 100 6.34 -7.90 14.49
CA GLU A 100 7.15 -9.08 14.24
C GLU A 100 7.04 -10.09 15.40
N GLY A 101 7.54 -11.31 15.19
CA GLY A 101 7.61 -12.35 16.22
C GLY A 101 6.23 -12.75 16.77
N GLU A 102 6.16 -13.00 18.08
CA GLU A 102 4.94 -13.45 18.75
C GLU A 102 3.79 -12.43 18.66
N HIS A 103 4.09 -11.13 18.71
CA HIS A 103 3.06 -10.10 18.59
C HIS A 103 2.39 -10.14 17.21
N TRP A 104 3.18 -10.30 16.16
CA TRP A 104 2.65 -10.50 14.80
C TRP A 104 1.85 -11.80 14.68
N LYS A 105 2.34 -12.92 15.23
CA LYS A 105 1.65 -14.21 15.19
C LYS A 105 0.27 -14.12 15.87
N PHE A 106 0.20 -13.46 17.02
CA PHE A 106 -1.05 -13.23 17.75
C PHE A 106 -2.05 -12.43 16.90
N GLN A 107 -1.63 -11.27 16.38
CA GLN A 107 -2.50 -10.44 15.54
C GLN A 107 -2.97 -11.17 14.28
N ARG A 108 -2.08 -11.93 13.63
CA ARG A 108 -2.43 -12.67 12.41
C ARG A 108 -3.42 -13.77 12.70
N ARG A 109 -3.26 -14.48 13.82
CA ARG A 109 -4.22 -15.50 14.27
C ARG A 109 -5.59 -14.88 14.57
N ALA A 110 -5.62 -13.71 15.21
CA ALA A 110 -6.87 -13.00 15.50
C ALA A 110 -7.59 -12.52 14.22
N ALA A 111 -6.85 -12.08 13.20
CA ALA A 111 -7.44 -11.59 11.95
C ALA A 111 -7.82 -12.70 10.95
N SER A 112 -7.14 -13.86 11.00
CA SER A 112 -7.31 -14.93 10.01
C SER A 112 -8.75 -15.45 9.81
N PRO A 113 -9.62 -15.56 10.85
CA PRO A 113 -10.99 -16.04 10.67
C PRO A 113 -11.81 -15.24 9.66
N ALA A 114 -11.60 -13.92 9.57
CA ALA A 114 -12.31 -13.05 8.63
C ALA A 114 -11.96 -13.34 7.15
N PHE A 115 -10.86 -14.05 6.90
CA PHE A 115 -10.39 -14.39 5.55
C PHE A 115 -10.62 -15.87 5.18
N ARG A 116 -11.43 -16.60 5.96
CA ARG A 116 -11.82 -17.97 5.59
C ARG A 116 -12.77 -17.94 4.39
N ILE A 117 -12.74 -18.99 3.57
CA ILE A 117 -13.50 -19.06 2.31
C ILE A 117 -15.01 -18.94 2.53
N ASP A 118 -15.53 -19.54 3.61
CA ASP A 118 -16.93 -19.40 4.04
C ASP A 118 -17.29 -17.92 4.27
N LYS A 119 -16.47 -17.19 5.04
CA LYS A 119 -16.68 -15.75 5.27
C LYS A 119 -16.50 -14.90 4.02
N LEU A 120 -15.53 -15.22 3.16
CA LEU A 120 -15.38 -14.51 1.88
C LEU A 120 -16.58 -14.71 0.94
N ARG A 121 -17.25 -15.87 0.98
CA ARG A 121 -18.47 -16.11 0.20
C ARG A 121 -19.65 -15.27 0.67
N GLU A 122 -19.76 -15.02 1.98
CA GLU A 122 -20.76 -14.12 2.55
C GLU A 122 -20.60 -12.68 2.03
N LEU A 123 -19.37 -12.27 1.66
CA LEU A 123 -19.06 -10.93 1.12
C LEU A 123 -19.29 -10.81 -0.40
N ALA A 124 -19.51 -11.91 -1.12
CA ALA A 124 -19.65 -11.89 -2.57
C ALA A 124 -20.77 -10.95 -3.09
N PRO A 125 -21.95 -10.86 -2.44
CA PRO A 125 -22.98 -9.90 -2.83
C PRO A 125 -22.53 -8.44 -2.70
N ALA A 126 -21.78 -8.10 -1.65
CA ALA A 126 -21.23 -6.75 -1.46
C ALA A 126 -20.22 -6.39 -2.56
N PHE A 127 -19.34 -7.34 -2.93
CA PHE A 127 -18.42 -7.17 -4.05
C PHE A 127 -19.15 -6.95 -5.37
N ALA A 128 -20.19 -7.74 -5.65
CA ALA A 128 -20.98 -7.62 -6.87
C ALA A 128 -21.69 -6.26 -6.95
N SER A 129 -22.33 -5.84 -5.85
CA SER A 129 -23.02 -4.54 -5.78
C SER A 129 -22.07 -3.37 -5.99
N SER A 130 -20.89 -3.38 -5.36
CA SER A 130 -19.88 -2.34 -5.55
C SER A 130 -19.33 -2.31 -6.99
N ALA A 131 -19.16 -3.48 -7.61
CA ALA A 131 -18.74 -3.59 -9.01
C ALA A 131 -19.80 -3.02 -9.97
N GLU A 132 -21.07 -3.36 -9.79
CA GLU A 132 -22.19 -2.82 -10.59
C GLU A 132 -22.30 -1.30 -10.44
N ALA A 133 -22.26 -0.79 -9.21
CA ALA A 133 -22.29 0.65 -8.94
C ALA A 133 -21.11 1.38 -9.62
N THR A 134 -19.92 0.79 -9.59
CA THR A 134 -18.74 1.31 -10.28
C THR A 134 -18.94 1.35 -11.80
N VAL A 135 -19.47 0.27 -12.39
CA VAL A 135 -19.74 0.22 -13.84
C VAL A 135 -20.73 1.30 -14.25
N GLU A 136 -21.84 1.47 -13.52
CA GLU A 136 -22.83 2.49 -13.84
C GLU A 136 -22.28 3.92 -13.69
N ARG A 137 -21.46 4.17 -12.66
CA ARG A 137 -20.76 5.45 -12.48
C ARG A 137 -19.79 5.73 -13.63
N MET A 138 -19.00 4.74 -14.04
CA MET A 138 -18.08 4.85 -15.18
C MET A 138 -18.83 5.11 -16.49
N LYS A 139 -19.92 4.39 -16.76
CA LYS A 139 -20.78 4.63 -17.93
C LYS A 139 -21.35 6.04 -17.94
N ALA A 140 -21.81 6.54 -16.80
CA ALA A 140 -22.36 7.89 -16.68
C ALA A 140 -21.29 8.95 -16.98
N LYS A 141 -20.09 8.83 -16.38
CA LYS A 141 -18.97 9.75 -16.62
C LYS A 141 -18.46 9.69 -18.06
N ALA A 142 -18.42 8.51 -18.65
CA ALA A 142 -17.98 8.31 -20.03
C ALA A 142 -18.86 9.04 -21.06
N LYS A 143 -20.12 9.35 -20.74
CA LYS A 143 -20.98 10.20 -21.59
C LYS A 143 -20.46 11.63 -21.73
N ALA A 144 -19.70 12.13 -20.76
CA ALA A 144 -19.12 13.47 -20.76
C ALA A 144 -17.70 13.53 -21.35
N GLY A 145 -17.05 12.39 -21.58
CA GLY A 145 -15.71 12.31 -22.16
C GLY A 145 -14.86 11.18 -21.57
N PRO A 146 -13.55 11.17 -21.87
CA PRO A 146 -12.61 10.19 -21.30
C PRO A 146 -12.63 10.21 -19.77
N ILE A 147 -12.49 9.03 -19.18
CA ILE A 147 -12.48 8.84 -17.72
C ILE A 147 -11.11 8.39 -17.22
N ASP A 148 -10.76 8.80 -16.02
CA ASP A 148 -9.59 8.28 -15.31
C ASP A 148 -9.93 6.94 -14.65
N VAL A 149 -9.53 5.84 -15.28
CA VAL A 149 -9.78 4.49 -14.78
C VAL A 149 -9.02 4.23 -13.47
N MET A 150 -7.85 4.84 -13.26
CA MET A 150 -7.10 4.64 -12.01
C MET A 150 -7.88 5.19 -10.82
N ALA A 151 -8.39 6.42 -10.95
CA ALA A 151 -9.23 7.04 -9.92
C ALA A 151 -10.51 6.22 -9.65
N GLU A 152 -11.15 5.71 -10.70
CA GLU A 152 -12.35 4.86 -10.55
C GLU A 152 -12.07 3.53 -9.84
N MET A 153 -10.93 2.90 -10.11
CA MET A 153 -10.53 1.67 -9.44
C MET A 153 -10.13 1.90 -7.98
N GLN A 154 -9.55 3.06 -7.66
CA GLN A 154 -9.29 3.47 -6.28
C GLN A 154 -10.59 3.63 -5.50
N HIS A 155 -11.59 4.32 -6.08
CA HIS A 155 -12.92 4.46 -5.49
C HIS A 155 -13.60 3.10 -5.30
N ALA A 156 -13.61 2.25 -6.33
CA ALA A 156 -14.22 0.92 -6.24
C ALA A 156 -13.60 0.05 -5.13
N THR A 157 -12.27 0.11 -4.98
CA THR A 157 -11.56 -0.63 -3.93
C THR A 157 -11.99 -0.16 -2.54
N LEU A 158 -12.17 1.15 -2.37
CA LEU A 158 -12.63 1.70 -1.10
C LEU A 158 -14.08 1.33 -0.81
N ASP A 159 -14.97 1.42 -1.79
CA ASP A 159 -16.38 1.04 -1.65
C ASP A 159 -16.48 -0.39 -1.10
N VAL A 160 -15.72 -1.31 -1.69
CA VAL A 160 -15.62 -2.70 -1.22
C VAL A 160 -15.13 -2.79 0.23
N ILE A 161 -14.06 -2.07 0.59
CA ILE A 161 -13.51 -2.10 1.95
C ILE A 161 -14.51 -1.57 2.98
N VAL A 162 -15.18 -0.46 2.68
CA VAL A 162 -16.14 0.17 3.59
C VAL A 162 -17.35 -0.76 3.78
N GLU A 163 -17.90 -1.27 2.68
CA GLU A 163 -19.08 -2.13 2.72
C GLU A 163 -18.80 -3.42 3.51
N THR A 164 -17.64 -4.04 3.29
CA THR A 164 -17.33 -5.36 3.86
C THR A 164 -16.70 -5.32 5.26
N ILE A 165 -15.80 -4.37 5.53
CA ILE A 165 -15.05 -4.33 6.80
C ILE A 165 -15.71 -3.38 7.81
N LEU A 166 -16.27 -2.26 7.34
CA LEU A 166 -16.87 -1.24 8.20
C LEU A 166 -18.38 -1.43 8.37
N GLY A 167 -18.96 -2.43 7.70
CA GLY A 167 -20.33 -2.91 7.86
C GLY A 167 -21.31 -1.91 7.27
N GLY A 168 -21.40 -1.91 5.94
CA GLY A 168 -22.20 -1.02 5.09
C GLY A 168 -23.37 -0.25 5.72
N ALA A 169 -23.54 0.99 5.22
CA ALA A 169 -24.72 1.85 5.37
C ALA A 169 -24.93 2.63 6.69
N ASP A 170 -23.96 3.47 7.06
CA ASP A 170 -24.31 4.73 7.73
C ASP A 170 -24.10 5.89 6.72
N PRO A 171 -25.16 6.57 6.25
CA PRO A 171 -25.06 7.74 5.38
C PRO A 171 -24.20 8.88 5.96
N ASN A 172 -24.01 8.91 7.28
CA ASN A 172 -23.17 9.90 7.96
C ASN A 172 -21.70 9.47 8.08
N PHE A 173 -21.38 8.22 7.77
CA PHE A 173 -20.01 7.74 7.70
C PHE A 173 -19.44 8.20 6.36
N GLY A 174 -19.07 9.48 6.29
CA GLY A 174 -18.75 10.19 5.06
C GLY A 174 -17.77 9.44 4.18
N PHE A 175 -18.31 8.73 3.17
CA PHE A 175 -17.57 7.95 2.19
C PHE A 175 -16.51 8.82 1.51
N ASP A 176 -16.90 10.01 1.06
CA ASP A 176 -16.00 10.99 0.48
C ASP A 176 -14.86 11.34 1.43
N ARG A 177 -15.16 11.51 2.73
CA ARG A 177 -14.15 11.88 3.72
C ARG A 177 -13.14 10.76 3.97
N ILE A 178 -13.57 9.50 3.99
CA ILE A 178 -12.64 8.36 4.17
C ILE A 178 -11.86 8.12 2.89
N ALA A 179 -12.50 8.24 1.73
CA ALA A 179 -11.85 8.14 0.43
C ALA A 179 -10.72 9.15 0.31
N THR A 180 -11.03 10.42 0.55
CA THR A 180 -10.03 11.49 0.53
C THR A 180 -8.97 11.27 1.61
N THR A 181 -9.31 10.77 2.80
CA THR A 181 -8.31 10.50 3.85
C THR A 181 -7.36 9.35 3.48
N VAL A 182 -7.89 8.27 2.90
CA VAL A 182 -7.11 7.11 2.42
C VAL A 182 -6.25 7.52 1.23
N GLU A 183 -6.81 8.27 0.29
CA GLU A 183 -6.11 8.79 -0.89
C GLU A 183 -5.01 9.77 -0.47
N ASP A 184 -5.30 10.75 0.39
CA ASP A 184 -4.32 11.68 0.95
C ASP A 184 -3.19 10.93 1.66
N TYR A 185 -3.51 9.86 2.39
CA TYR A 185 -2.51 9.03 3.04
C TYR A 185 -1.64 8.29 2.02
N ILE A 186 -2.21 7.65 1.00
CA ILE A 186 -1.48 6.93 -0.05
C ILE A 186 -0.60 7.91 -0.87
N GLN A 187 -1.14 9.05 -1.27
CA GLN A 187 -0.40 10.07 -2.02
C GLN A 187 0.72 10.70 -1.18
N THR A 188 0.56 10.77 0.14
CA THR A 188 1.62 11.22 1.04
C THR A 188 2.64 10.12 1.35
N MET A 189 2.23 8.85 1.37
CA MET A 189 3.13 7.69 1.52
C MET A 189 4.10 7.58 0.34
N GLY A 190 3.66 7.97 -0.87
CA GLY A 190 4.52 8.07 -2.07
C GLY A 190 5.52 9.25 -2.05
N LYS A 191 5.41 10.17 -1.09
CA LYS A 191 6.36 11.26 -0.83
C LYS A 191 7.06 11.01 0.51
N PRO A 192 7.78 9.89 0.68
CA PRO A 192 8.49 9.63 1.92
C PRO A 192 9.38 10.82 2.23
N ASP A 193 9.36 11.26 3.48
CA ASP A 193 10.32 12.24 3.97
C ASP A 193 11.70 11.57 3.88
N MET A 194 12.42 11.84 2.79
CA MET A 194 13.66 11.14 2.46
C MET A 194 14.69 11.21 3.60
N LEU A 195 14.56 12.21 4.46
CA LEU A 195 15.28 12.35 5.74
C LEU A 195 15.20 11.08 6.60
N ASP A 196 14.07 10.36 6.63
CA ASP A 196 13.94 9.10 7.35
C ASP A 196 14.71 7.93 6.70
N MET A 197 14.89 7.96 5.38
CA MET A 197 15.79 7.04 4.67
C MET A 197 17.25 7.29 5.06
N PHE A 198 17.59 8.54 5.34
CA PHE A 198 18.89 8.99 5.84
C PHE A 198 19.09 8.78 7.35
N GLY A 199 18.10 8.23 8.05
CA GLY A 199 18.20 7.97 9.49
C GLY A 199 18.26 9.23 10.34
N THR A 200 17.75 10.37 9.84
CA THR A 200 17.78 11.63 10.59
C THR A 200 17.06 11.50 11.94
N PRO A 201 17.62 12.07 13.01
CA PRO A 201 16.98 12.09 14.32
C PRO A 201 15.57 12.70 14.31
N ASN A 202 14.74 12.29 15.26
CA ASN A 202 13.34 12.73 15.36
C ASN A 202 13.16 14.24 15.66
N TRP A 203 14.22 14.95 16.05
CA TRP A 203 14.18 16.39 16.35
C TRP A 203 14.23 17.30 15.11
N VAL A 204 14.57 16.76 13.93
CA VAL A 204 14.61 17.53 12.68
C VAL A 204 13.18 17.85 12.21
N PRO A 205 12.85 19.13 11.91
CA PRO A 205 11.53 19.50 11.40
C PRO A 205 11.20 18.76 10.09
N ARG A 206 9.97 18.25 9.98
CA ARG A 206 9.51 17.40 8.87
C ARG A 206 8.46 18.13 8.03
N PRO A 207 8.86 19.08 7.16
CA PRO A 207 7.92 19.93 6.44
C PRO A 207 7.01 19.15 5.47
N TRP A 208 7.47 18.00 4.96
CA TRP A 208 6.71 17.17 4.01
C TRP A 208 5.88 16.05 4.66
N GLY A 209 6.03 15.79 5.96
CA GLY A 209 5.34 14.69 6.66
C GLY A 209 4.02 15.06 7.38
N GLY A 210 3.68 16.35 7.47
CA GLY A 210 2.55 16.82 8.27
C GLY A 210 1.17 16.35 7.78
N LYS A 211 0.94 16.39 6.47
CA LYS A 211 -0.34 15.92 5.87
C LYS A 211 -0.57 14.42 6.10
N GLY A 212 0.47 13.61 5.89
CA GLY A 212 0.39 12.16 6.05
C GLY A 212 0.14 11.74 7.50
N ARG A 213 0.69 12.46 8.48
CA ARG A 213 0.39 12.23 9.91
C ARG A 213 -1.08 12.52 10.26
N ARG A 214 -1.62 13.64 9.78
CA ARG A 214 -3.03 13.98 10.00
C ARG A 214 -3.97 12.98 9.32
N ALA A 215 -3.65 12.56 8.10
CA ALA A 215 -4.42 11.53 7.40
C ALA A 215 -4.39 10.19 8.17
N ALA A 216 -3.21 9.79 8.68
CA ALA A 216 -3.06 8.62 9.54
C ALA A 216 -3.87 8.68 10.84
N GLU A 217 -3.92 9.84 11.50
CA GLU A 217 -4.79 10.07 12.67
C GLU A 217 -6.27 9.95 12.30
N GLY A 218 -6.67 10.51 11.15
CA GLY A 218 -8.02 10.38 10.61
C GLY A 218 -8.43 8.92 10.39
N LEU A 219 -7.56 8.09 9.79
CA LEU A 219 -7.82 6.66 9.59
C LEU A 219 -8.01 5.91 10.90
N LYS A 220 -7.17 6.19 11.90
CA LYS A 220 -7.30 5.58 13.23
C LYS A 220 -8.62 5.97 13.89
N GLN A 221 -9.00 7.25 13.81
CA GLN A 221 -10.25 7.71 14.39
C GLN A 221 -11.46 7.06 13.72
N SER A 222 -11.45 6.89 12.40
CA SER A 222 -12.52 6.18 11.69
C SER A 222 -12.67 4.74 12.16
N ALA A 223 -11.57 4.03 12.41
CA ALA A 223 -11.60 2.68 12.97
C ALA A 223 -12.16 2.64 14.40
N VAL A 224 -11.74 3.58 15.26
CA VAL A 224 -12.26 3.70 16.64
C VAL A 224 -13.76 3.99 16.63
N ASN A 225 -14.22 4.93 15.80
CA ASN A 225 -15.63 5.25 15.66
C ASN A 225 -16.46 4.03 15.22
N ALA A 226 -15.94 3.22 14.30
CA ALA A 226 -16.59 1.98 13.86
C ALA A 226 -16.68 0.94 14.99
N ILE A 227 -15.65 0.83 15.84
CA ILE A 227 -15.65 -0.07 17.01
C ILE A 227 -16.67 0.40 18.05
N GLU A 228 -16.64 1.68 18.42
CA GLU A 228 -17.55 2.25 19.42
C GLU A 228 -19.01 2.13 18.98
N ARG A 229 -19.29 2.33 17.68
CA ARG A 229 -20.63 2.14 17.12
C ARG A 229 -21.10 0.70 17.30
N ARG A 230 -20.27 -0.29 16.93
CA ARG A 230 -20.62 -1.72 17.06
C ARG A 230 -20.85 -2.12 18.52
N GLN A 231 -20.04 -1.61 19.43
CA GLN A 231 -20.24 -1.85 20.87
C GLN A 231 -21.58 -1.28 21.37
N LYS A 232 -22.00 -0.13 20.85
CA LYS A 232 -23.30 0.50 21.19
C LYS A 232 -24.49 -0.20 20.53
N SER A 233 -24.36 -0.66 19.29
CA SER A 233 -25.44 -1.34 18.56
C SER A 233 -25.63 -2.79 18.99
N GLY A 234 -24.63 -3.41 19.61
CA GLY A 234 -24.65 -4.84 19.95
C GLY A 234 -24.48 -5.75 18.73
N GLU A 235 -24.13 -5.20 17.57
CA GLU A 235 -23.88 -5.97 16.35
C GLU A 235 -22.63 -6.83 16.50
N VAL A 236 -22.82 -8.15 16.37
CA VAL A 236 -21.71 -9.11 16.34
C VAL A 236 -21.10 -9.09 14.94
N ALA A 237 -19.78 -8.94 14.86
CA ALA A 237 -19.06 -8.69 13.60
C ALA A 237 -19.22 -9.83 12.56
N PHE A 238 -19.61 -11.03 12.98
CA PHE A 238 -19.90 -12.17 12.10
C PHE A 238 -20.86 -13.13 12.84
N PRO A 239 -21.90 -13.67 12.20
CA PRO A 239 -22.61 -14.85 12.72
C PRO A 239 -21.72 -16.09 12.72
#